data_AF-A0ABD2M9E2-F1
#
_entry.id   AF-A0ABD2M9E2-F1
#
_cell.length_a   1.000
_cell.length_b   1.000
_cell.length_c   1.000
_cell.angle_alpha   90.00
_cell.angle_beta   90.00
_cell.angle_gamma   90.00
#
_symmetry.space_group_name_H-M   'P 1'
#
loop_
_entity.id
_entity.type
_entity.pdbx_description
1 polymer ?
#
loop_
_entity_poly.entity_id
_entity_poly.type
_entity_poly.pdbx_seq_one_letter_code
_entity_poly.pdbx_strand_id
1 'polypeptide(L)'
;MEPNKNEKRKGFAAEAQKLDEDIDRFIEALAERGKDGRSSNSERNFDFEKWCEEIDKHPAFARDLKPTEDGQYSVEMQAIQAMKYDEDDPTECANAYKEEGNRHFEKRNYRWAIDAYTKGIN
;
A
#
# COMPACT_ATOMS: atom_id res chain seq x y z
N MET A 1 36.75 -40.02 -26.11
CA MET A 1 37.88 -39.67 -25.23
C MET A 1 37.33 -38.72 -24.18
N GLU A 2 37.15 -39.19 -22.94
CA GLU A 2 36.60 -38.34 -21.87
C GLU A 2 37.65 -37.33 -21.39
N PRO A 3 37.28 -36.05 -21.15
CA PRO A 3 38.24 -35.04 -20.72
C PRO A 3 38.78 -35.34 -19.32
N ASN A 4 40.09 -35.16 -19.15
CA ASN A 4 40.84 -35.47 -17.94
C ASN A 4 40.37 -34.59 -16.77
N LYS A 5 40.33 -35.13 -15.54
CA LYS A 5 39.94 -34.39 -14.32
C LYS A 5 40.70 -33.06 -14.14
N ASN A 6 41.95 -32.97 -14.62
CA ASN A 6 42.74 -31.75 -14.60
C ASN A 6 42.22 -30.67 -15.59
N GLU A 7 41.78 -31.07 -16.78
CA GLU A 7 41.19 -30.16 -17.78
C GLU A 7 39.86 -29.59 -17.30
N LYS A 8 39.03 -30.41 -16.64
CA LYS A 8 37.78 -29.94 -16.02
C LYS A 8 38.04 -28.86 -14.97
N ARG A 9 39.02 -29.07 -14.07
CA ARG A 9 39.39 -28.08 -13.03
C ARG A 9 39.91 -26.78 -13.62
N LYS A 10 40.69 -26.84 -14.71
CA LYS A 10 41.14 -25.66 -15.45
C LYS A 10 40.00 -24.93 -16.13
N GLY A 11 39.03 -25.64 -16.69
CA GLY A 11 37.81 -25.07 -17.24
C GLY A 11 36.99 -24.31 -16.19
N PHE A 12 36.74 -24.92 -15.03
CA PHE A 12 36.04 -24.25 -13.92
C PHE A 12 36.77 -23.00 -13.41
N ALA A 13 38.10 -23.03 -13.33
CA ALA A 13 38.87 -21.88 -12.90
C ALA A 13 38.80 -20.72 -13.92
N ALA A 14 38.83 -21.03 -15.22
CA ALA A 14 38.69 -20.02 -16.27
C ALA A 14 37.27 -19.41 -16.30
N GLU A 15 36.24 -20.22 -16.07
CA GLU A 15 34.85 -19.76 -15.97
C GLU A 15 34.67 -18.82 -14.75
N ALA A 16 35.29 -19.16 -13.61
CA ALA A 16 35.25 -18.33 -12.41
C ALA A 16 35.94 -16.98 -12.63
N GLN A 17 37.11 -16.96 -13.28
CA GLN A 17 37.81 -15.72 -13.63
C GLN A 17 36.98 -14.81 -14.53
N LYS A 18 36.33 -15.40 -15.54
CA LYS A 18 35.42 -14.65 -16.42
C LYS A 18 34.24 -14.07 -15.64
N LEU A 19 33.68 -14.83 -14.69
CA LEU A 19 32.59 -14.36 -13.86
C LEU A 19 33.00 -13.19 -12.96
N ASP A 20 34.20 -13.25 -12.37
CA ASP A 20 34.74 -12.15 -11.55
C ASP A 20 34.90 -10.87 -12.41
N GLU A 21 35.45 -10.99 -13.61
CA GLU A 21 35.59 -9.86 -14.55
C GLU A 21 34.25 -9.26 -15.00
N ASP A 22 33.24 -10.11 -15.23
CA ASP A 22 31.89 -9.66 -15.60
C ASP A 22 31.18 -8.96 -14.44
N ILE A 23 31.42 -9.41 -13.20
CA ILE A 23 30.88 -8.79 -11.98
C ILE A 23 31.49 -7.40 -11.76
N ASP A 24 32.82 -7.28 -11.87
CA ASP A 24 33.51 -6.00 -11.68
C ASP A 24 33.01 -4.96 -12.70
N ARG A 25 32.89 -5.37 -13.97
CA ARG A 25 32.35 -4.53 -15.04
C ARG A 25 30.90 -4.08 -14.76
N PHE A 26 30.08 -4.97 -14.20
CA PHE A 26 28.71 -4.65 -13.84
C PHE A 26 28.62 -3.65 -12.68
N ILE A 27 29.49 -3.79 -11.67
CA ILE A 27 29.57 -2.87 -10.53
C ILE A 27 30.01 -1.48 -10.98
N GLU A 28 31.01 -1.40 -11.87
CA GLU A 28 31.46 -0.13 -12.45
C GLU A 28 30.34 0.56 -13.25
N ALA A 29 29.62 -0.19 -14.10
CA ALA A 29 28.48 0.33 -14.86
C ALA A 29 27.32 0.81 -13.95
N LEU A 30 27.08 0.13 -12.82
CA LEU A 30 26.10 0.58 -11.82
C LEU A 30 26.55 1.87 -11.12
N ALA A 31 27.84 1.98 -10.79
CA ALA A 31 28.39 3.18 -10.16
C ALA A 31 28.36 4.38 -11.11
N GLU A 32 28.62 4.18 -12.40
CA GLU A 32 28.47 5.22 -13.44
C GLU A 32 27.02 5.64 -13.62
N ARG A 33 26.09 4.68 -13.76
CA ARG A 33 24.64 4.96 -13.83
C ARG A 33 24.11 5.65 -12.57
N GLY A 34 24.78 5.45 -11.44
CA GLY A 34 24.50 6.14 -10.19
C GLY A 34 24.92 7.61 -10.19
N LYS A 35 25.93 7.99 -10.98
CA LYS A 35 26.41 9.37 -11.18
C LYS A 35 25.53 10.17 -12.14
N ASP A 36 24.84 9.49 -13.07
CA ASP A 36 23.92 10.09 -14.06
C ASP A 36 22.58 10.57 -13.44
N GLY A 37 22.54 10.82 -12.13
CA GLY A 37 21.38 11.42 -11.45
C GLY A 37 20.22 10.47 -11.16
N ARG A 38 20.32 9.16 -11.45
CA ARG A 38 19.28 8.16 -11.11
C ARG A 38 19.52 7.43 -9.79
N SER A 39 20.76 7.38 -9.29
CA SER A 39 21.08 6.99 -7.91
C SER A 39 21.45 8.18 -7.03
N SER A 40 21.29 9.41 -7.53
CA SER A 40 20.94 10.56 -6.69
C SER A 40 19.42 10.71 -6.67
N ASN A 41 18.75 9.66 -6.24
CA ASN A 41 17.62 9.88 -5.37
C ASN A 41 18.23 10.01 -3.96
N SER A 42 19.28 10.83 -3.76
CA SER A 42 19.12 12.09 -3.00
C SER A 42 17.65 12.27 -2.74
N GLU A 43 17.26 11.77 -1.58
CA GLU A 43 16.00 12.01 -0.89
C GLU A 43 15.13 12.94 -1.71
N ARG A 44 14.01 12.45 -2.24
CA ARG A 44 12.85 13.34 -2.36
C ARG A 44 12.73 13.92 -0.96
N ASN A 45 13.33 15.10 -0.74
CA ASN A 45 13.48 15.69 0.57
C ASN A 45 12.07 15.70 1.10
N PHE A 46 11.81 14.84 2.09
CA PHE A 46 10.47 14.68 2.58
C PHE A 46 10.19 15.95 3.34
N ASP A 47 9.57 16.88 2.63
CA ASP A 47 9.20 18.18 3.14
C ASP A 47 7.97 17.96 4.00
N PHE A 48 8.22 17.80 5.30
CA PHE A 48 7.18 17.55 6.28
C PHE A 48 6.16 18.69 6.31
N GLU A 49 6.60 19.93 6.11
CA GLU A 49 5.73 21.10 6.11
C GLU A 49 4.77 21.04 4.92
N LYS A 50 5.30 20.80 3.72
CA LYS A 50 4.47 20.59 2.52
C LYS A 50 3.53 19.39 2.65
N TRP A 51 4.00 18.29 3.23
CA TRP A 51 3.16 17.10 3.45
C TRP A 51 2.02 17.36 4.43
N CYS A 52 2.28 18.06 5.55
CA CYS A 52 1.24 18.47 6.49
C CYS A 52 0.21 19.38 5.82
N GLU A 53 0.63 20.35 5.01
CA GLU A 53 -0.29 21.20 4.25
C GLU A 53 -1.15 20.40 3.26
N GLU A 54 -0.58 19.40 2.58
CA GLU A 54 -1.30 18.54 1.64
C GLU A 54 -2.33 17.66 2.37
N ILE A 55 -1.97 17.11 3.53
CA ILE A 55 -2.87 16.30 4.37
C ILE A 55 -4.00 17.15 4.96
N ASP A 56 -3.71 18.36 5.45
CA ASP A 56 -4.73 19.25 6.03
C ASP A 56 -5.74 19.72 4.97
N LYS A 57 -5.34 19.80 3.69
CA LYS A 57 -6.22 20.12 2.55
C LYS A 57 -6.99 18.90 2.03
N HIS A 58 -6.63 17.69 2.43
CA HIS A 58 -7.26 16.48 1.90
C HIS A 58 -8.68 16.32 2.47
N PRO A 59 -9.72 16.11 1.64
CA PRO A 59 -11.11 16.06 2.10
C PRO A 59 -11.39 15.04 3.22
N ALA A 60 -10.70 13.91 3.24
CA ALA A 60 -10.85 12.87 4.27
C ALA A 60 -10.19 13.19 5.63
N PHE A 61 -9.27 14.16 5.69
CA PHE A 61 -8.46 14.45 6.89
C PHE A 61 -8.54 15.92 7.35
N ALA A 62 -9.18 16.79 6.56
CA ALA A 62 -9.38 18.20 6.90
C ALA A 62 -10.12 18.36 8.23
N ARG A 63 -9.56 19.16 9.14
CA ARG A 63 -10.13 19.43 10.46
C ARG A 63 -11.30 20.42 10.43
N ASP A 64 -11.20 21.39 9.53
CA ASP A 64 -12.19 22.45 9.36
C ASP A 64 -12.79 22.37 7.97
N LEU A 65 -14.10 22.19 7.92
CA LEU A 65 -14.88 22.20 6.69
C LEU A 65 -15.22 23.66 6.35
N LYS A 66 -14.46 24.27 5.44
CA LYS A 66 -14.78 25.59 4.90
C LYS A 66 -15.67 25.44 3.66
N PRO A 67 -16.97 25.75 3.74
CA PRO A 67 -17.80 25.78 2.54
C PRO A 67 -17.33 26.91 1.61
N THR A 68 -17.57 26.73 0.31
CA THR A 68 -17.39 27.79 -0.70
C THR A 68 -18.33 28.97 -0.39
N GLU A 69 -18.10 30.14 -1.00
CA GLU A 69 -18.94 31.34 -0.81
C GLU A 69 -20.44 31.08 -1.02
N ASP A 70 -20.79 30.08 -1.84
CA ASP A 70 -22.16 29.62 -2.10
C ASP A 70 -22.72 28.63 -1.06
N GLY A 71 -21.97 28.33 0.01
CA GLY A 71 -22.35 27.37 1.05
C GLY A 71 -22.19 25.89 0.66
N GLN A 72 -21.71 25.59 -0.55
CA GLN A 72 -21.50 24.23 -1.04
C GLN A 72 -20.05 23.76 -0.82
N TYR A 73 -19.85 22.47 -0.56
CA TYR A 73 -18.52 21.86 -0.46
C TYR A 73 -17.97 21.45 -1.83
N SER A 74 -16.67 21.14 -1.95
CA SER A 74 -16.11 20.60 -3.20
C SER A 74 -16.79 19.27 -3.58
N VAL A 75 -16.76 18.91 -4.87
CA VAL A 75 -17.41 17.68 -5.37
C VAL A 75 -16.88 16.43 -4.64
N GLU A 76 -15.58 16.38 -4.37
CA GLU A 76 -14.94 15.27 -3.66
C GLU A 76 -15.44 15.18 -2.22
N MET A 77 -15.60 16.32 -1.55
CA MET A 77 -16.13 16.38 -0.19
C MET A 77 -17.61 15.98 -0.15
N GLN A 78 -18.41 16.42 -1.13
CA GLN A 78 -19.81 16.00 -1.25
C GLN A 78 -19.94 14.49 -1.52
N ALA A 79 -19.07 13.92 -2.36
CA ALA A 79 -19.05 12.48 -2.60
C ALA A 79 -18.69 11.70 -1.33
N ILE A 80 -17.72 12.17 -0.54
CA ILE A 80 -17.37 11.57 0.75
C ILE A 80 -18.50 11.74 1.78
N GLN A 81 -19.16 12.90 1.79
CA GLN A 81 -20.32 13.14 2.63
C GLN A 81 -21.47 12.20 2.26
N ALA A 82 -21.74 12.03 0.97
CA ALA A 82 -22.71 11.06 0.47
C ALA A 82 -22.31 9.64 0.85
N MET A 83 -21.04 9.24 0.78
CA MET A 83 -20.63 7.90 1.25
C MET A 83 -20.72 7.72 2.78
N LYS A 84 -20.54 8.80 3.56
CA LYS A 84 -20.56 8.75 5.04
C LYS A 84 -21.97 8.84 5.62
N TYR A 85 -22.84 9.58 4.94
CA TYR A 85 -24.20 9.91 5.38
C TYR A 85 -25.26 9.52 4.36
N ASP A 86 -24.93 8.69 3.35
CA ASP A 86 -25.94 7.80 2.80
C ASP A 86 -26.46 7.08 4.03
N GLU A 87 -27.66 7.43 4.43
CA GLU A 87 -28.36 6.72 5.48
C GLU A 87 -28.55 5.33 4.90
N ASP A 88 -27.61 4.43 5.20
CA ASP A 88 -27.75 3.01 4.92
C ASP A 88 -29.18 2.64 5.35
N ASP A 89 -29.99 2.13 4.42
CA ASP A 89 -31.39 1.80 4.72
C ASP A 89 -31.40 0.99 6.03
N PRO A 90 -32.10 1.46 7.09
CA PRO A 90 -32.11 0.78 8.37
C PRO A 90 -32.43 -0.72 8.23
N THR A 91 -33.22 -1.07 7.22
CA THR A 91 -33.54 -2.45 6.85
C THR A 91 -32.33 -3.21 6.31
N GLU A 92 -31.55 -2.61 5.42
CA GLU A 92 -30.31 -3.18 4.89
C GLU A 92 -29.24 -3.31 5.97
N CYS A 93 -29.07 -2.31 6.84
CA CYS A 93 -28.20 -2.40 8.02
C CYS A 93 -28.58 -3.59 8.91
N ALA A 94 -29.85 -3.68 9.30
CA ALA A 94 -30.34 -4.75 10.16
C ALA A 94 -30.12 -6.14 9.53
N ASN A 95 -30.33 -6.25 8.21
CA ASN A 95 -30.05 -7.48 7.47
C ASN A 95 -28.56 -7.83 7.44
N ALA A 96 -27.68 -6.84 7.22
CA ALA A 96 -26.23 -7.05 7.24
C ALA A 96 -25.73 -7.52 8.62
N TYR A 97 -26.21 -6.91 9.70
CA TYR A 97 -25.88 -7.33 11.07
C TYR A 97 -26.41 -8.72 11.41
N LYS A 98 -27.61 -9.07 10.93
CA LYS A 98 -28.17 -10.43 11.05
C LYS A 98 -27.29 -11.47 10.34
N GLU A 99 -26.86 -11.18 9.12
CA GLU A 99 -25.98 -12.07 8.36
C GLU A 99 -24.60 -12.26 9.00
N GLU A 100 -24.01 -11.18 9.53
CA GLU A 100 -22.76 -11.26 10.29
C GLU A 100 -22.92 -12.09 11.57
N GLY A 101 -24.02 -11.88 12.30
CA GLY A 101 -24.36 -12.68 13.47
C GLY A 101 -24.47 -14.18 13.14
N ASN A 102 -25.13 -14.52 12.02
CA ASN A 102 -25.26 -15.90 11.55
C ASN A 102 -23.89 -16.52 11.24
N ARG A 103 -23.01 -15.80 10.52
CA ARG A 103 -21.65 -16.25 10.21
C ARG A 103 -20.83 -16.53 11.47
N HIS A 104 -20.94 -15.69 12.49
CA HIS A 104 -20.25 -15.90 13.76
C HIS A 104 -20.85 -17.04 14.58
N PHE A 105 -22.18 -17.21 14.53
CA PHE A 105 -22.89 -18.29 15.22
C PHE A 105 -22.50 -19.66 14.67
N GLU A 106 -22.43 -19.82 13.34
CA GLU A 106 -21.97 -21.06 12.69
C GLU A 106 -20.55 -21.44 13.11
N LYS A 107 -19.69 -20.44 13.32
CA LYS A 107 -18.30 -20.61 13.79
C LYS A 107 -18.18 -20.78 15.32
N ARG A 108 -19.30 -20.86 16.04
CA ARG A 108 -19.37 -20.93 17.53
C ARG A 108 -18.75 -19.74 18.26
N ASN A 109 -18.59 -18.60 17.56
CA ASN A 109 -18.06 -17.37 18.13
C ASN A 109 -19.19 -16.54 18.74
N TYR A 110 -19.78 -17.04 19.82
CA TYR A 110 -21.02 -16.50 20.39
C TYR A 110 -20.92 -15.04 20.86
N ARG A 111 -19.75 -14.61 21.37
CA ARG A 111 -19.54 -13.21 21.81
C ARG A 111 -19.77 -12.25 20.64
N TRP A 112 -19.12 -12.51 19.50
CA TRP A 112 -19.24 -11.66 18.31
C TRP A 112 -20.61 -11.77 17.65
N ALA A 113 -21.25 -12.95 17.70
CA ALA A 113 -22.62 -13.10 17.23
C ALA A 113 -23.60 -12.22 18.04
N ILE A 114 -23.49 -12.22 19.38
CA ILE A 114 -24.31 -11.38 20.27
C ILE A 114 -24.08 -9.90 19.96
N ASP A 115 -22.83 -9.48 19.82
CA ASP A 115 -22.49 -8.09 19.49
C ASP A 115 -23.09 -7.66 18.13
N ALA A 116 -23.05 -8.54 17.12
CA ALA A 116 -23.63 -8.27 15.80
C ALA A 116 -25.16 -8.15 15.86
N TYR A 117 -25.85 -9.10 16.51
CA TYR A 117 -27.31 -9.01 16.64
C TYR A 117 -27.75 -7.80 17.47
N THR A 118 -27.02 -7.46 18.52
CA THR A 118 -27.33 -6.29 19.36
C THR A 118 -27.23 -4.99 18.57
N LYS A 119 -26.24 -4.88 17.66
CA LYS A 119 -26.10 -3.73 16.75
C LYS A 119 -27.17 -3.65 15.67
N GLY A 120 -27.77 -4.77 15.29
CA GLY A 120 -28.89 -4.77 14.34
C GLY A 120 -30.26 -4.48 14.95
N ILE A 121 -30.35 -4.48 16.29
CA ILE A 121 -31.59 -4.22 17.04
C ILE A 121 -31.64 -2.77 17.56
N ASN A 122 -30.49 -2.23 17.97
CA ASN A 122 -30.35 -0.85 18.46
C ASN A 122 -30.10 0.13 17.32
#